data_AF-A0A388PYQ1-F1
#
_entry.id   AF-A0A388PYQ1-F1
#
_cell.length_a   1.000
_cell.length_b   1.000
_cell.length_c   1.000
_cell.angle_alpha   90.00
_cell.angle_beta   90.00
_cell.angle_gamma   90.00
#
_symmetry.space_group_name_H-M   'P 1'
#
loop_
_entity.id
_entity.type
_entity.pdbx_description
1 polymer ?
#
loop_
_entity_poly.entity_id
_entity_poly.type
_entity_poly.pdbx_seq_one_letter_code
_entity_poly.pdbx_strand_id
1 'polypeptide(L)'
;MKQYVSGDVEQIRKTDERLTGKLMPEAMWAKIKVQLMGERNKKMAIKIKELSKDKQLFIAVGASHLAGQDGLLNQLRDSGFKMSPIKAFE
;
A
#
# COMPACT_ATOMS: atom_id res chain seq x y z
N MET A 1 -15.89 5.26 3.58
CA MET A 1 -15.69 4.98 5.03
C MET A 1 -16.00 3.53 5.39
N LYS A 2 -17.13 2.93 4.97
CA LYS A 2 -17.45 1.52 5.26
C LYS A 2 -16.31 0.53 4.98
N GLN A 3 -15.66 0.64 3.82
CA GLN A 3 -14.53 -0.22 3.45
C GLN A 3 -13.30 0.03 4.31
N TYR A 4 -13.04 1.29 4.67
CA TYR A 4 -11.91 1.64 5.54
C TYR A 4 -12.08 1.03 6.95
N VAL A 5 -13.29 1.12 7.51
CA VAL A 5 -13.62 0.53 8.82
C VAL A 5 -13.53 -1.00 8.80
N SER A 6 -13.79 -1.65 7.67
CA SER A 6 -13.70 -3.11 7.57
C SER A 6 -12.26 -3.65 7.68
N GLY A 7 -11.24 -2.81 7.49
CA GLY A 7 -9.84 -3.24 7.47
C GLY A 7 -9.44 -4.11 6.28
N ASP A 8 -10.37 -4.43 5.36
CA ASP A 8 -10.07 -5.17 4.14
C ASP A 8 -9.28 -4.27 3.17
N VAL A 9 -7.96 -4.44 3.19
CA VAL A 9 -7.02 -3.65 2.39
C VAL A 9 -7.26 -3.77 0.88
N GLU A 10 -7.78 -4.89 0.40
CA GLU A 10 -8.07 -5.06 -1.04
C GLU A 10 -9.34 -4.29 -1.43
N GLN A 11 -10.37 -4.31 -0.58
CA GLN A 11 -11.58 -3.51 -0.81
C GLN A 11 -11.31 -2.00 -0.68
N ILE A 12 -10.40 -1.62 0.23
CA ILE A 12 -9.93 -0.24 0.36
C ILE A 12 -9.28 0.21 -0.93
N ARG A 13 -8.28 -0.54 -1.44
CA ARG A 13 -7.59 -0.21 -2.70
C ARG A 13 -8.54 -0.15 -3.89
N LYS A 14 -9.42 -1.15 -4.05
CA LYS A 14 -10.43 -1.17 -5.13
C LYS A 14 -11.36 0.04 -5.07
N THR A 15 -11.79 0.43 -3.86
CA THR A 15 -12.65 1.59 -3.67
C THR A 15 -11.92 2.89 -3.99
N ASP A 16 -10.68 3.02 -3.52
CA ASP A 16 -9.81 4.17 -3.81
C ASP A 16 -9.58 4.34 -5.31
N GLU A 17 -9.17 3.28 -6.01
CA GLU A 17 -8.95 3.30 -7.46
C GLU A 17 -10.21 3.63 -8.25
N ARG A 18 -11.37 3.10 -7.84
CA ARG A 18 -12.66 3.38 -8.48
C ARG A 18 -13.08 4.84 -8.31
N LEU A 19 -12.79 5.45 -7.17
CA LEU A 19 -13.15 6.83 -6.89
C LEU A 19 -12.19 7.80 -7.59
N THR A 20 -10.89 7.57 -7.44
CA THR A 20 -9.83 8.42 -8.00
C THR A 20 -9.73 8.30 -9.51
N GLY A 21 -9.96 7.12 -10.07
CA GLY A 21 -9.96 6.90 -11.52
C GLY A 21 -11.09 7.61 -12.27
N LYS A 22 -12.12 8.10 -11.58
CA LYS A 22 -13.19 8.92 -12.18
C LYS A 22 -12.88 10.41 -12.21
N LEU A 23 -11.80 10.85 -11.57
CA LEU A 23 -11.46 12.27 -11.44
C LEU A 23 -10.78 12.84 -12.68
N MET A 24 -10.33 11.99 -13.61
CA MET A 24 -9.53 12.41 -14.77
C MET A 24 -9.67 11.41 -15.92
N PRO A 25 -9.24 11.75 -17.15
CA PRO A 25 -9.26 10.83 -18.28
C PRO A 25 -8.51 9.54 -18.00
N GLU A 26 -9.00 8.42 -18.50
CA GLU A 26 -8.47 7.07 -18.24
C GLU A 26 -6.97 6.96 -18.52
N ALA A 27 -6.52 7.49 -19.66
CA ALA A 27 -5.10 7.47 -20.03
C ALA A 27 -4.21 8.27 -19.07
N MET A 28 -4.74 9.36 -18.50
CA MET A 28 -4.03 10.15 -17.48
C MET A 28 -4.01 9.41 -16.14
N TRP A 29 -5.15 8.83 -15.74
CA TRP A 29 -5.26 8.04 -14.53
C TRP A 29 -4.30 6.85 -14.54
N ALA A 30 -4.22 6.11 -15.66
CA ALA A 30 -3.31 4.98 -15.80
C ALA A 30 -1.85 5.39 -15.53
N LYS A 31 -1.41 6.54 -16.05
CA LYS A 31 -0.05 7.08 -15.79
C LYS A 31 0.15 7.44 -14.32
N ILE A 32 -0.81 8.14 -13.72
CA ILE A 32 -0.73 8.54 -12.31
C ILE A 32 -0.73 7.33 -11.38
N LYS A 33 -1.55 6.32 -11.68
CA LYS A 33 -1.61 5.07 -10.91
C LYS A 33 -0.26 4.36 -10.87
N VAL A 34 0.43 4.26 -12.01
CA VAL A 34 1.78 3.66 -12.06
C VAL A 34 2.76 4.43 -11.16
N GLN A 35 2.74 5.77 -11.22
CA GLN A 35 3.63 6.58 -10.38
C GLN A 35 3.30 6.49 -8.89
N LEU A 36 2.02 6.52 -8.52
CA LEU A 36 1.58 6.59 -7.13
C LEU A 36 1.53 5.23 -6.43
N MET A 37 1.13 4.16 -7.12
CA MET A 37 1.04 2.83 -6.54
C MET A 37 2.31 2.03 -6.86
N GLY A 38 2.62 1.80 -8.13
CA GLY A 38 3.78 0.98 -8.51
C GLY A 38 5.12 1.57 -8.03
N GLU A 39 5.51 2.73 -8.58
CA GLU A 39 6.83 3.31 -8.33
C GLU A 39 7.00 3.78 -6.88
N ARG A 40 5.97 4.40 -6.31
CA ARG A 40 6.03 4.86 -4.91
C ARG A 40 6.06 3.68 -3.93
N ASN A 41 5.29 2.62 -4.14
CA ASN A 41 5.35 1.43 -3.26
C ASN A 41 6.73 0.78 -3.34
N LYS A 42 7.28 0.64 -4.54
CA LYS A 42 8.63 0.09 -4.73
C LYS A 42 9.69 0.90 -3.98
N LYS A 43 9.65 2.23 -4.11
CA LYS A 43 10.57 3.13 -3.37
C LYS A 43 10.40 3.00 -1.86
N MET A 44 9.16 2.93 -1.36
CA MET A 44 8.88 2.73 0.06
C MET A 44 9.42 1.37 0.54
N ALA A 45 9.16 0.28 -0.17
CA ALA A 45 9.63 -1.06 0.20
C ALA A 45 11.17 -1.15 0.26
N ILE A 46 11.87 -0.59 -0.72
CA ILE A 46 13.35 -0.52 -0.73
C ILE A 46 13.85 0.22 0.52
N LYS A 47 13.30 1.41 0.79
CA LYS A 47 13.72 2.24 1.91
C LYS A 47 13.43 1.57 3.27
N ILE A 48 12.29 0.89 3.39
CA ILE A 48 11.95 0.11 4.59
C ILE A 48 12.97 -1.00 4.80
N LYS A 49 13.29 -1.78 3.76
CA LYS A 49 14.27 -2.87 3.81
C LYS A 49 15.68 -2.38 4.18
N GLU A 50 16.07 -1.22 3.67
CA GLU A 50 17.37 -0.63 4.00
C GLU A 50 17.43 -0.15 5.44
N LEU A 51 16.44 0.62 5.88
CA LEU A 51 16.41 1.21 7.22
C LEU A 51 16.18 0.17 8.32
N SER A 52 15.55 -0.97 8.01
CA SER A 52 15.28 -2.01 9.01
C SER A 52 16.50 -2.84 9.37
N LYS A 53 17.63 -2.67 8.67
CA LYS A 53 18.87 -3.43 8.95
C LYS A 53 19.47 -3.06 10.30
N ASP A 54 19.35 -1.79 10.69
CA ASP A 54 19.98 -1.21 11.87
C ASP A 54 19.00 -0.46 12.77
N LYS A 55 17.74 -0.27 12.36
CA LYS A 55 16.74 0.50 13.11
C LYS A 55 15.45 -0.27 13.33
N GLN A 56 14.86 -0.05 14.50
CA GLN A 56 13.46 -0.37 14.73
C GLN A 56 12.59 0.74 14.11
N LEU A 57 11.67 0.36 13.23
CA LEU A 57 10.87 1.30 12.45
C LEU A 57 9.41 1.31 12.90
N PHE A 58 8.83 2.50 13.00
CA PHE A 58 7.39 2.72 12.97
C PHE A 58 7.04 3.46 11.69
N ILE A 59 6.17 2.88 10.86
CA ILE A 59 5.90 3.37 9.50
C ILE A 59 4.39 3.56 9.35
N ALA A 60 3.98 4.79 9.04
CA ALA A 60 2.60 5.12 8.69
C ALA A 60 2.47 5.34 7.17
N VAL A 61 1.51 4.66 6.55
CA VAL A 61 1.21 4.77 5.11
C VAL A 61 -0.30 4.83 4.89
N GLY A 62 -0.72 5.37 3.75
CA GLY A 62 -2.11 5.28 3.33
C GLY A 62 -2.52 3.82 3.08
N ALA A 63 -3.71 3.43 3.53
CA ALA A 63 -4.16 2.03 3.46
C ALA A 63 -4.23 1.45 2.04
N SER A 64 -4.45 2.29 1.01
CA SER A 64 -4.45 1.86 -0.40
C SER A 64 -3.10 1.28 -0.85
N HIS A 65 -1.98 1.67 -0.20
CA HIS A 65 -0.64 1.17 -0.51
C HIS A 65 -0.37 -0.26 0.00
N LEU A 66 -1.27 -0.86 0.79
CA LEU A 66 -1.01 -2.14 1.45
C LEU A 66 -1.29 -3.36 0.55
N ALA A 67 -2.35 -3.30 -0.25
CA ALA A 67 -2.85 -4.41 -1.05
C ALA A 67 -2.37 -4.39 -2.51
N GLY A 68 -2.69 -5.45 -3.27
CA GLY A 68 -2.22 -5.64 -4.64
C GLY A 68 -0.84 -6.32 -4.74
N GLN A 69 -0.47 -6.78 -5.93
CA GLN A 69 0.86 -7.39 -6.16
C GLN A 69 2.00 -6.40 -5.92
N ASP A 70 1.79 -5.13 -6.29
CA ASP A 70 2.68 -4.01 -6.02
C ASP A 70 2.45 -3.40 -4.62
N GLY A 71 1.58 -3.97 -3.80
CA GLY A 71 1.33 -3.52 -2.43
C GLY A 71 2.50 -3.78 -1.50
N LEU A 72 2.65 -2.92 -0.48
CA LEU A 72 3.74 -3.02 0.50
C LEU A 72 3.74 -4.35 1.24
N LEU A 73 2.58 -4.92 1.58
CA LEU A 73 2.53 -6.18 2.32
C LEU A 73 3.14 -7.34 1.52
N ASN A 74 2.93 -7.36 0.19
CA ASN A 74 3.48 -8.39 -0.68
C ASN A 74 4.97 -8.14 -0.93
N GLN A 75 5.36 -6.91 -1.31
CA GLN A 75 6.78 -6.59 -1.53
C GLN A 75 7.66 -6.83 -0.30
N LEU A 76 7.16 -6.57 0.91
CA LEU A 76 7.89 -6.84 2.15
C LEU A 76 7.98 -8.35 2.43
N ARG A 77 6.90 -9.12 2.22
CA ARG A 77 6.97 -10.59 2.31
C ARG A 77 7.99 -11.17 1.35
N ASP A 78 7.96 -10.74 0.09
CA ASP A 78 8.90 -11.20 -0.94
C ASP A 78 10.35 -10.80 -0.62
N SER A 79 10.53 -9.74 0.16
CA SER A 79 11.84 -9.29 0.66
C SER A 79 12.32 -10.06 1.90
N GLY A 80 11.57 -11.06 2.37
CA GLY A 80 11.94 -11.93 3.50
C GLY A 80 11.36 -11.51 4.85
N PHE A 81 10.50 -10.49 4.90
CA PHE A 81 9.85 -10.09 6.16
C PHE A 81 8.74 -11.07 6.55
N LYS A 82 8.68 -11.38 7.84
CA LYS A 82 7.52 -12.05 8.45
C LYS A 82 6.48 -11.01 8.80
N MET A 83 5.25 -11.21 8.32
CA MET A 83 4.14 -10.28 8.55
C MET A 83 3.19 -10.85 9.58
N SER A 84 2.95 -10.11 10.66
CA SER A 84 1.98 -10.47 11.70
C SER A 84 1.03 -9.29 11.89
N PRO A 85 -0.30 -9.48 11.71
CA PRO A 85 -1.25 -8.42 11.99
C PRO A 85 -1.27 -8.11 13.49
N ILE A 86 -1.29 -6.83 13.85
CA ILE A 86 -1.49 -6.37 15.22
C ILE A 86 -2.92 -5.86 15.33
N LYS A 87 -3.71 -6.43 16.24
CA LYS A 87 -5.02 -5.87 16.59
C LYS A 87 -4.80 -4.66 17.48
N ALA A 88 -5.29 -3.50 17.06
CA ALA A 88 -5.20 -2.28 17.85
C ALA A 88 -6.17 -2.27 19.03
N PHE A 89 -7.29 -3.02 18.94
CA PHE A 89 -8.34 -3.10 19.95
C PHE A 89 -8.95 -4.53 19.97
N GLU A 90 -9.49 -4.95 21.11
CA GLU A 90 -10.27 -6.20 21.24
C GLU A 90 -11.67 -6.08 20.62
#